data_AF-A0A023FQW9-F1
#
_entry.id   AF-A0A023FQW9-F1
#
_cell.length_a   1.000
_cell.length_b   1.000
_cell.length_c   1.000
_cell.angle_alpha   90.00
_cell.angle_beta   90.00
_cell.angle_gamma   90.00
#
_symmetry.space_group_name_H-M   'P 1'
#
loop_
_entity.id
_entity.type
_entity.pdbx_description
1 polymer ?
#
loop_
_entity_poly.entity_id
_entity_poly.type
_entity_poly.pdbx_seq_one_letter_code
_entity_poly.pdbx_strand_id
1 'polypeptide(L)'
;MEASRAMLLLAAALFSYVATASAAKCSMHGFCDSKNKLPCIYNGVPKPVTDESARTIMKEACGDYFAIHGDSLCCDAAQIKELAKQVKALEELGLRRCEACYANFQKLLCNMACSPHQGDWLRVIHYDNEPHEVAEQAAFYVDYKTLRNLYGSCINAKKFLRFVPLSFAYCGQDYHNCTMNLWYGALGKRRSGLTSLDITYEPV
;
A
#
# COMPACT_ATOMS: atom_id res chain seq x y z
N MET A 1 4.68 -7.76 56.69
CA MET A 1 5.86 -7.55 55.82
C MET A 1 5.73 -8.18 54.43
N GLU A 2 4.74 -9.04 54.17
CA GLU A 2 4.57 -9.72 52.87
C GLU A 2 3.72 -8.92 51.85
N ALA A 3 2.72 -8.16 52.32
CA ALA A 3 1.86 -7.34 51.46
C ALA A 3 2.65 -6.28 50.64
N SER A 4 3.74 -5.76 51.19
CA SER A 4 4.57 -4.74 50.53
C SER A 4 5.40 -5.31 49.36
N ARG A 5 5.76 -6.61 49.41
CA ARG A 5 6.52 -7.29 48.36
C ARG A 5 5.61 -7.66 47.17
N ALA A 6 4.38 -8.07 47.43
CA ALA A 6 3.39 -8.35 46.39
C ALA A 6 3.00 -7.10 45.58
N MET A 7 2.91 -5.94 46.25
CA MET A 7 2.59 -4.66 45.62
C MET A 7 3.72 -4.13 44.71
N LEU A 8 4.98 -4.34 45.11
CA LEU A 8 6.16 -4.01 44.30
C LEU A 8 6.31 -4.90 43.06
N LEU A 9 5.94 -6.19 43.15
CA LEU A 9 6.01 -7.12 42.02
C LEU A 9 4.91 -6.85 40.96
N LEU A 10 3.72 -6.42 41.38
CA LEU A 10 2.64 -6.01 40.47
C LEU A 10 2.98 -4.73 39.69
N ALA A 11 3.65 -3.76 40.33
CA ALA A 11 4.10 -2.54 39.67
C ALA A 11 5.21 -2.80 38.62
N ALA A 12 6.12 -3.75 38.88
CA ALA A 12 7.16 -4.15 37.94
C ALA A 12 6.62 -4.92 36.71
N ALA A 13 5.56 -5.72 36.91
CA ALA A 13 4.90 -6.44 35.83
C ALA A 13 4.11 -5.51 34.89
N LEU A 14 3.56 -4.40 35.41
CA LEU A 14 2.85 -3.39 34.60
C LEU A 14 3.79 -2.48 33.80
N PHE A 15 5.04 -2.29 34.24
CA PHE A 15 6.03 -1.46 33.52
C PHE A 15 6.71 -2.18 32.34
N SER A 16 6.54 -3.50 32.23
CA SER A 16 7.26 -4.32 31.25
C SER A 16 6.50 -4.54 29.94
N TYR A 17 5.28 -3.99 29.81
CA TYR A 17 4.48 -4.09 28.59
C TYR A 17 4.45 -2.76 27.81
N VAL A 18 5.59 -2.09 27.70
CA VAL A 18 5.76 -1.10 26.64
C VAL A 18 6.00 -1.89 25.36
N ALA A 19 4.93 -2.23 24.65
CA ALA A 19 5.05 -2.65 23.26
C ALA A 19 5.79 -1.52 22.53
N THR A 20 7.04 -1.77 22.13
CA THR A 20 7.79 -0.86 21.27
C THR A 20 7.06 -0.81 19.93
N ALA A 21 6.12 0.12 19.78
CA ALA A 21 5.62 0.49 18.48
C ALA A 21 6.83 0.91 17.64
N SER A 22 7.03 0.29 16.47
CA SER A 22 8.09 0.72 15.55
C SER A 22 7.90 2.21 15.29
N ALA A 23 9.00 2.97 15.31
CA ALA A 23 8.94 4.37 14.97
C ALA A 23 8.46 4.50 13.50
N ALA A 24 7.43 5.32 13.27
CA ALA A 24 6.90 5.55 11.94
C ALA A 24 8.02 6.00 10.98
N LYS A 25 8.12 5.31 9.84
CA LYS A 25 9.20 5.48 8.87
C LYS A 25 8.68 5.22 7.46
N CYS A 26 9.23 5.96 6.51
CA CYS A 26 8.96 5.81 5.08
C CYS A 26 10.02 4.97 4.37
N SER A 27 9.69 4.53 3.16
CA SER A 27 10.64 3.95 2.21
C SER A 27 10.86 4.87 1.01
N MET A 28 9.84 5.66 0.68
CA MET A 28 9.81 6.55 -0.46
C MET A 28 9.04 7.83 -0.12
N HIS A 29 9.32 8.93 -0.82
CA HIS A 29 8.57 10.18 -0.68
C HIS A 29 8.86 11.13 -1.84
N GLY A 30 7.81 11.67 -2.46
CA GLY A 30 7.87 12.52 -3.65
C GLY A 30 8.32 11.79 -4.92
N PHE A 31 8.30 12.49 -6.05
CA PHE A 31 8.82 12.00 -7.32
C PHE A 31 10.16 12.64 -7.66
N CYS A 32 11.17 11.81 -7.92
CA CYS A 32 12.49 12.25 -8.36
C CYS A 32 12.61 12.24 -9.88
N ASP A 33 11.89 11.33 -10.53
CA ASP A 33 11.57 11.43 -11.95
C ASP A 33 10.08 11.74 -12.10
N SER A 34 9.76 13.03 -12.15
CA SER A 34 8.37 13.51 -12.32
C SER A 34 7.75 13.13 -13.66
N LYS A 35 8.56 12.89 -14.71
CA LYS A 35 8.06 12.54 -16.05
C LYS A 35 7.54 11.11 -16.06
N ASN A 36 8.30 10.18 -15.50
CA ASN A 36 7.92 8.77 -15.39
C ASN A 36 7.20 8.45 -14.08
N LYS A 37 7.09 9.44 -13.18
CA LYS A 37 6.48 9.34 -11.84
C LYS A 37 7.19 8.33 -10.95
N LEU A 38 8.51 8.20 -11.07
CA LEU A 38 9.27 7.31 -10.19
C LEU A 38 9.58 8.02 -8.88
N PRO A 39 9.31 7.36 -7.74
CA PRO A 39 9.48 7.97 -6.44
C PRO A 39 10.96 8.09 -6.04
N CYS A 40 11.24 9.04 -5.16
CA CYS A 40 12.54 9.12 -4.49
C CYS A 40 12.62 8.08 -3.37
N ILE A 41 13.78 7.47 -3.15
CA ILE A 41 14.06 6.76 -1.90
C ILE A 41 14.03 7.76 -0.75
N TYR A 42 13.32 7.41 0.33
CA TYR A 42 13.22 8.26 1.51
C TYR A 42 13.02 7.41 2.77
N ASN A 43 14.04 7.38 3.62
CA ASN A 43 14.06 6.60 4.87
C ASN A 43 13.72 7.45 6.12
N GLY A 44 13.10 8.60 5.96
CA GLY A 44 12.78 9.51 7.07
C GLY A 44 11.39 9.26 7.68
N VAL A 45 10.99 10.18 8.55
CA VAL A 45 9.67 10.17 9.19
C VAL A 45 8.58 10.64 8.22
N PRO A 46 7.32 10.22 8.39
CA PRO A 46 6.19 10.74 7.62
C PRO A 46 6.07 12.25 7.75
N LYS A 47 5.58 12.92 6.69
CA LYS A 47 5.46 14.38 6.63
C LYS A 47 4.01 14.81 6.57
N PRO A 48 3.64 15.94 7.18
CA PRO A 48 2.27 16.45 7.10
C PRO A 48 1.93 16.88 5.68
N VAL A 49 0.77 16.46 5.19
CA VAL A 49 0.19 16.96 3.94
C VAL A 49 -0.46 18.31 4.21
N THR A 50 0.20 19.39 3.76
CA THR A 50 -0.25 20.77 3.98
C THR A 50 -1.13 21.32 2.85
N ASP A 51 -1.14 20.67 1.69
CA ASP A 51 -1.97 21.05 0.54
C ASP A 51 -3.42 20.58 0.76
N GLU A 52 -4.36 21.52 0.89
CA GLU A 52 -5.79 21.23 1.14
C GLU A 52 -6.47 20.48 -0.02
N SER A 53 -6.06 20.73 -1.26
CA SER A 53 -6.57 19.98 -2.41
C SER A 53 -6.11 18.53 -2.34
N ALA A 54 -4.84 18.28 -2.01
CA ALA A 54 -4.31 16.93 -1.82
C ALA A 54 -4.98 16.21 -0.66
N ARG A 55 -5.23 16.88 0.47
CA ARG A 55 -5.98 16.31 1.60
C ARG A 55 -7.39 15.89 1.19
N THR A 56 -8.07 16.70 0.40
CA THR A 56 -9.40 16.38 -0.14
C THR A 56 -9.36 15.16 -1.05
N ILE A 57 -8.42 15.14 -2.01
CA ILE A 57 -8.22 14.01 -2.94
C ILE A 57 -7.90 12.73 -2.16
N MET A 58 -7.06 12.81 -1.13
CA MET A 58 -6.69 11.65 -0.31
C MET A 58 -7.91 11.09 0.45
N LYS A 59 -8.76 11.95 1.00
CA LYS A 59 -10.01 11.53 1.66
C LYS A 59 -10.96 10.85 0.68
N GLU A 60 -11.10 11.37 -0.54
CA GLU A 60 -11.94 10.76 -1.57
C GLU A 60 -11.38 9.41 -2.05
N ALA A 61 -10.06 9.34 -2.29
CA ALA A 61 -9.41 8.17 -2.86
C ALA A 61 -9.13 7.06 -1.83
N CYS A 62 -8.97 7.38 -0.55
CA CYS A 62 -8.55 6.42 0.48
C CYS A 62 -9.45 6.40 1.73
N GLY A 63 -10.43 7.30 1.84
CA GLY A 63 -11.51 7.26 2.84
C GLY A 63 -11.02 7.02 4.27
N ASP A 64 -11.51 5.93 4.85
CA ASP A 64 -11.25 5.44 6.22
C ASP A 64 -9.76 5.38 6.55
N TYR A 65 -8.91 5.09 5.55
CA TYR A 65 -7.47 5.02 5.75
C TYR A 65 -6.89 6.35 6.24
N PHE A 66 -7.33 7.45 5.63
CA PHE A 66 -6.90 8.79 6.04
C PHE A 66 -7.43 9.15 7.42
N ALA A 67 -8.68 8.79 7.72
CA ALA A 67 -9.29 9.07 9.02
C ALA A 67 -8.57 8.38 10.20
N ILE A 68 -8.00 7.18 9.97
CA ILE A 68 -7.29 6.42 11.00
C ILE A 68 -5.85 6.92 11.19
N HIS A 69 -5.15 7.25 10.11
CA HIS A 69 -3.71 7.53 10.15
C HIS A 69 -3.35 9.03 10.20
N GLY A 70 -4.33 9.91 9.96
CA GLY A 70 -4.14 11.36 9.99
C GLY A 70 -3.33 11.88 8.80
N ASP A 71 -2.77 13.08 8.99
CA ASP A 71 -2.23 13.88 7.87
C ASP A 71 -0.72 13.69 7.66
N SER A 72 -0.03 12.97 8.55
CA SER A 72 1.40 12.68 8.42
C SER A 72 1.60 11.40 7.64
N LEU A 73 1.98 11.52 6.36
CA LEU A 73 2.02 10.43 5.40
C LEU A 73 3.41 10.30 4.76
N CYS A 74 3.68 9.15 4.15
CA CYS A 74 4.88 8.92 3.34
C CYS A 74 4.73 9.33 1.88
N CYS A 75 3.67 10.08 1.55
CA CYS A 75 3.41 10.56 0.20
C CYS A 75 3.15 12.06 0.18
N ASP A 76 3.58 12.73 -0.88
CA ASP A 76 3.33 14.16 -1.10
C ASP A 76 2.08 14.41 -1.96
N ALA A 77 1.78 15.69 -2.19
CA ALA A 77 0.62 16.11 -2.99
C ALA A 77 0.62 15.56 -4.43
N ALA A 78 1.79 15.35 -5.05
CA ALA A 78 1.90 14.80 -6.39
C ALA A 78 1.62 13.29 -6.39
N GLN A 79 2.17 12.57 -5.41
CA GLN A 79 1.93 11.15 -5.22
C GLN A 79 0.47 10.85 -4.86
N ILE A 80 -0.18 11.69 -4.06
CA ILE A 80 -1.62 11.57 -3.75
C ILE A 80 -2.46 11.68 -5.02
N LYS A 81 -2.15 12.66 -5.89
CA LYS A 81 -2.85 12.81 -7.18
C LYS A 81 -2.66 11.60 -8.09
N GLU A 82 -1.48 10.96 -8.04
CA GLU A 82 -1.24 9.75 -8.82
C GLU A 82 -1.94 8.53 -8.22
N LEU A 83 -1.91 8.36 -6.90
CA LEU A 83 -2.65 7.33 -6.18
C LEU A 83 -4.14 7.40 -6.48
N ALA A 84 -4.73 8.61 -6.50
CA ALA A 84 -6.12 8.79 -6.85
C ALA A 84 -6.45 8.30 -8.28
N LYS A 85 -5.53 8.47 -9.24
CA LYS A 85 -5.69 7.90 -10.59
C LYS A 85 -5.61 6.38 -10.57
N GLN A 86 -4.70 5.81 -9.78
CA GLN A 86 -4.57 4.35 -9.63
C GLN A 86 -5.82 3.74 -8.98
N VAL A 87 -6.37 4.38 -7.94
CA VAL A 87 -7.65 3.97 -7.33
C VAL A 87 -8.80 4.12 -8.32
N LYS A 88 -8.87 5.22 -9.08
CA LYS A 88 -9.90 5.39 -10.11
C LYS A 88 -9.81 4.33 -11.22
N ALA A 89 -8.60 3.89 -11.59
CA ALA A 89 -8.43 2.80 -12.54
C ALA A 89 -9.15 1.52 -12.08
N LEU A 90 -9.19 1.24 -10.76
CA LEU A 90 -9.97 0.13 -10.20
C LEU A 90 -11.48 0.23 -10.52
N GLU A 91 -12.00 1.45 -10.54
CA GLU A 91 -13.40 1.71 -10.87
C GLU A 91 -13.68 1.49 -12.35
N GLU A 92 -12.74 1.87 -13.21
CA GLU A 92 -12.80 1.65 -14.67
C GLU A 92 -12.71 0.15 -15.01
N LEU A 93 -12.01 -0.63 -14.18
CA LEU A 93 -12.04 -2.11 -14.16
C LEU A 93 -13.34 -2.67 -13.58
N GLY A 94 -14.33 -1.82 -13.29
CA GLY A 94 -15.64 -2.22 -12.80
C GLY A 94 -15.64 -2.86 -11.40
N LEU A 95 -14.55 -2.73 -10.64
CA LEU A 95 -14.44 -3.34 -9.30
C LEU A 95 -15.45 -2.75 -8.31
N ARG A 96 -16.02 -1.58 -8.59
CA ARG A 96 -17.14 -1.00 -7.81
C ARG A 96 -18.38 -1.90 -7.74
N ARG A 97 -18.53 -2.87 -8.64
CA ARG A 97 -19.59 -3.90 -8.56
C ARG A 97 -19.32 -5.00 -7.54
N CYS A 98 -18.10 -5.07 -7.03
CA CYS A 98 -17.66 -6.00 -6.00
C CYS A 98 -17.02 -5.20 -4.87
N GLU A 99 -17.85 -4.71 -3.95
CA GLU A 99 -17.44 -3.80 -2.87
C GLU A 99 -16.24 -4.32 -2.07
N ALA A 100 -16.23 -5.62 -1.75
CA ALA A 100 -15.12 -6.24 -1.02
C ALA A 100 -13.81 -6.22 -1.82
N CYS A 101 -13.84 -6.52 -3.12
CA CYS A 101 -12.65 -6.44 -3.97
C CYS A 101 -12.13 -5.01 -4.04
N TYR A 102 -13.02 -4.04 -4.34
CA TYR A 102 -12.65 -2.64 -4.42
C TYR A 102 -12.04 -2.13 -3.11
N ALA A 103 -12.71 -2.35 -1.97
CA ALA A 103 -12.25 -1.86 -0.67
C ALA A 103 -10.90 -2.47 -0.27
N ASN A 104 -10.70 -3.77 -0.47
CA ASN A 104 -9.43 -4.43 -0.16
C ASN A 104 -8.30 -3.92 -1.08
N PHE A 105 -8.58 -3.70 -2.37
CA PHE A 105 -7.59 -3.25 -3.34
C PHE A 105 -7.22 -1.78 -3.11
N GLN A 106 -8.21 -0.92 -2.87
CA GLN A 106 -8.04 0.48 -2.47
C GLN A 106 -7.16 0.56 -1.21
N LYS A 107 -7.49 -0.22 -0.16
CA LYS A 107 -6.70 -0.27 1.07
C LYS A 107 -5.25 -0.69 0.83
N LEU A 108 -5.02 -1.69 -0.03
CA LEU A 108 -3.66 -2.15 -0.37
C LEU A 108 -2.85 -1.02 -1.03
N LEU A 109 -3.42 -0.34 -2.03
CA LEU A 109 -2.74 0.76 -2.73
C LEU A 109 -2.45 1.93 -1.80
N CYS A 110 -3.42 2.34 -0.98
CA CYS A 110 -3.26 3.44 -0.03
C CYS A 110 -2.18 3.13 1.04
N ASN A 111 -2.14 1.89 1.55
CA ASN A 111 -1.08 1.45 2.46
C ASN A 111 0.29 1.51 1.79
N MET A 112 0.42 0.91 0.61
CA MET A 112 1.68 0.85 -0.12
C MET A 112 2.23 2.25 -0.42
N ALA A 113 1.38 3.16 -0.88
CA ALA A 113 1.80 4.48 -1.34
C ALA A 113 2.03 5.48 -0.20
N CYS A 114 1.16 5.50 0.81
CA CYS A 114 1.05 6.63 1.74
C CYS A 114 1.19 6.28 3.22
N SER A 115 1.29 4.99 3.60
CA SER A 115 1.35 4.62 5.02
C SER A 115 2.43 5.35 5.81
N PRO A 116 2.14 5.88 7.00
CA PRO A 116 3.19 6.41 7.88
C PRO A 116 4.19 5.34 8.34
N HIS A 117 3.83 4.06 8.21
CA HIS A 117 4.67 2.91 8.51
C HIS A 117 5.11 2.16 7.24
N GLN A 118 5.18 2.85 6.09
CA GLN A 118 5.58 2.25 4.82
C GLN A 118 6.92 1.49 4.92
N GLY A 119 7.87 2.02 5.68
CA GLY A 119 9.19 1.44 5.95
C GLY A 119 9.19 0.05 6.60
N ASP A 120 8.11 -0.33 7.28
CA ASP A 120 8.01 -1.62 7.96
C ASP A 120 7.74 -2.77 6.98
N TRP A 121 7.08 -2.45 5.85
CA TRP A 121 6.53 -3.45 4.93
C TRP A 121 6.94 -3.23 3.48
N LEU A 122 7.50 -2.08 3.11
CA LEU A 122 7.94 -1.79 1.75
C LEU A 122 9.45 -1.52 1.74
N ARG A 123 10.21 -2.17 0.87
CA ARG A 123 11.66 -1.95 0.73
C ARG A 123 12.01 -1.73 -0.71
N VAL A 124 12.77 -0.67 -1.00
CA VAL A 124 13.33 -0.47 -2.34
C VAL A 124 14.45 -1.50 -2.55
N ILE A 125 14.37 -2.25 -3.64
CA ILE A 125 15.31 -3.34 -3.99
C ILE A 125 16.11 -3.04 -5.25
N HIS A 126 15.69 -2.07 -6.06
CA HIS A 126 16.41 -1.58 -7.23
C HIS A 126 16.19 -0.08 -7.40
N TYR A 127 17.26 0.64 -7.71
CA TYR A 127 17.25 2.10 -7.85
C TYR A 127 18.35 2.60 -8.79
N ASP A 128 18.12 3.78 -9.36
CA ASP A 128 19.11 4.53 -10.14
C ASP A 128 19.79 5.59 -9.27
N ASN A 129 21.07 5.86 -9.53
CA ASN A 129 21.98 6.61 -8.67
C ASN A 129 22.14 8.10 -9.02
N GLU A 130 21.34 8.68 -9.93
CA GLU A 130 21.53 10.07 -10.38
C GLU A 130 20.24 10.91 -10.47
N PRO A 131 20.31 12.24 -10.25
CA PRO A 131 20.96 12.97 -9.16
C PRO A 131 20.21 12.84 -7.81
N HIS A 132 19.16 12.03 -7.78
CA HIS A 132 18.45 11.62 -6.58
C HIS A 132 18.24 10.10 -6.65
N GLU A 133 18.28 9.37 -5.54
CA GLU A 133 18.05 7.92 -5.55
C GLU A 133 16.62 7.62 -6.05
N VAL A 134 16.48 7.28 -7.34
CA VAL A 134 15.18 7.00 -7.98
C VAL A 134 14.84 5.55 -7.74
N ALA A 135 13.76 5.27 -7.03
CA ALA A 135 13.30 3.91 -6.78
C ALA A 135 12.60 3.34 -8.03
N GLU A 136 13.15 2.24 -8.56
CA GLU A 136 12.62 1.57 -9.74
C GLU A 136 11.85 0.29 -9.41
N GLN A 137 12.30 -0.42 -8.37
CA GLN A 137 11.66 -1.64 -7.89
C GLN A 137 11.61 -1.68 -6.37
N ALA A 138 10.49 -2.16 -5.82
CA ALA A 138 10.32 -2.40 -4.39
C ALA A 138 9.68 -3.75 -4.08
N ALA A 139 10.09 -4.36 -2.97
CA ALA A 139 9.42 -5.50 -2.37
C ALA A 139 8.38 -5.01 -1.35
N PHE A 140 7.14 -5.48 -1.47
CA PHE A 140 6.05 -5.17 -0.55
C PHE A 140 5.64 -6.44 0.20
N TYR A 141 6.01 -6.49 1.48
CA TYR A 141 5.75 -7.59 2.40
C TYR A 141 4.33 -7.48 2.96
N VAL A 142 3.48 -8.44 2.65
CA VAL A 142 2.07 -8.42 3.03
C VAL A 142 1.67 -9.77 3.58
N ASP A 143 0.91 -9.79 4.68
CA ASP A 143 0.40 -11.02 5.27
C ASP A 143 -0.32 -11.90 4.22
N TYR A 144 0.04 -13.19 4.20
CA TYR A 144 -0.49 -14.13 3.21
C TYR A 144 -2.02 -14.16 3.17
N LYS A 145 -2.69 -14.09 4.34
CA LYS A 145 -4.15 -14.12 4.41
C LYS A 145 -4.76 -12.86 3.77
N THR A 146 -4.12 -11.70 3.92
CA THR A 146 -4.52 -10.44 3.29
C THR A 146 -4.44 -10.56 1.76
N LEU A 147 -3.32 -11.04 1.23
CA LEU A 147 -3.17 -11.27 -0.21
C LEU A 147 -4.18 -12.30 -0.74
N ARG A 148 -4.35 -13.42 -0.04
CA ARG A 148 -5.30 -14.46 -0.42
C ARG A 148 -6.75 -13.95 -0.43
N ASN A 149 -7.14 -13.17 0.58
CA ASN A 149 -8.49 -12.61 0.67
C ASN A 149 -8.76 -11.61 -0.45
N LEU A 150 -7.79 -10.74 -0.74
CA LEU A 150 -7.89 -9.79 -1.85
C LEU A 150 -8.01 -10.54 -3.19
N TYR A 151 -7.10 -11.48 -3.46
CA TYR A 151 -7.16 -12.33 -4.66
C TYR A 151 -8.51 -13.05 -4.79
N GLY A 152 -8.96 -13.75 -3.74
CA GLY A 152 -10.22 -14.49 -3.73
C GLY A 152 -11.44 -13.60 -3.96
N SER A 153 -11.42 -12.36 -3.44
CA SER A 153 -12.50 -11.40 -3.66
C SER A 153 -12.56 -10.86 -5.09
N CYS A 154 -11.45 -10.86 -5.82
CA CYS A 154 -11.34 -10.22 -7.14
C CYS A 154 -11.32 -11.21 -8.31
N ILE A 155 -10.73 -12.40 -8.15
CA ILE A 155 -10.44 -13.30 -9.27
C ILE A 155 -11.70 -13.87 -9.96
N ASN A 156 -12.79 -14.04 -9.20
CA ASN A 156 -14.09 -14.49 -9.69
C ASN A 156 -15.12 -13.35 -9.74
N ALA A 157 -14.69 -12.09 -9.74
CA ALA A 157 -15.59 -11.00 -10.08
C ALA A 157 -15.97 -11.18 -11.56
N LYS A 158 -17.07 -11.89 -11.82
CA LYS A 158 -17.58 -12.31 -13.15
C LYS A 158 -17.91 -11.15 -14.11
N LYS A 159 -17.46 -9.95 -13.80
CA LYS A 159 -17.93 -8.68 -14.32
C LYS A 159 -16.86 -7.60 -14.02
N PHE A 160 -15.86 -7.40 -14.90
CA PHE A 160 -15.82 -6.27 -15.85
C PHE A 160 -14.43 -5.85 -16.37
N LEU A 161 -14.29 -5.90 -17.69
CA LEU A 161 -13.63 -4.93 -18.56
C LEU A 161 -14.20 -5.17 -19.96
N ARG A 162 -15.20 -4.44 -20.45
CA ARG A 162 -15.80 -4.69 -21.80
C ARG A 162 -15.92 -6.19 -22.17
N PHE A 163 -16.54 -7.00 -21.30
CA PHE A 163 -16.69 -8.48 -21.44
C PHE A 163 -15.45 -9.37 -21.21
N VAL A 164 -14.29 -8.81 -20.84
CA VAL A 164 -13.05 -9.54 -20.50
C VAL A 164 -12.94 -9.71 -18.96
N PRO A 165 -12.70 -10.93 -18.44
CA PRO A 165 -12.46 -11.17 -17.02
C PRO A 165 -11.17 -10.49 -16.52
N LEU A 166 -11.16 -10.05 -15.26
CA LEU A 166 -9.97 -9.47 -14.61
C LEU A 166 -8.76 -10.43 -14.67
N SER A 167 -9.01 -11.73 -14.51
CA SER A 167 -8.00 -12.76 -14.66
C SER A 167 -7.34 -12.71 -16.03
N PHE A 168 -8.10 -12.49 -17.11
CA PHE A 168 -7.57 -12.44 -18.45
C PHE A 168 -6.81 -11.14 -18.71
N ALA A 169 -7.32 -10.01 -18.19
CA ALA A 169 -6.64 -8.72 -18.30
C ALA A 169 -5.25 -8.70 -17.64
N TYR A 170 -5.10 -9.36 -16.49
CA TYR A 170 -3.85 -9.33 -15.72
C TYR A 170 -2.98 -10.58 -15.88
N CYS A 171 -3.56 -11.79 -15.89
CA CYS A 171 -2.80 -13.03 -16.08
C CYS A 171 -2.69 -13.47 -17.56
N GLY A 172 -3.45 -12.87 -18.49
CA GLY A 172 -3.54 -13.35 -19.87
C GLY A 172 -4.26 -14.70 -20.02
N GLN A 173 -4.90 -15.18 -18.95
CA GLN A 173 -5.51 -16.51 -18.85
C GLN A 173 -6.83 -16.44 -18.07
N ASP A 174 -7.64 -17.50 -18.12
CA ASP A 174 -8.86 -17.58 -17.33
C ASP A 174 -8.59 -17.66 -15.81
N TYR A 175 -9.66 -17.58 -15.02
CA TYR A 175 -9.56 -17.58 -13.56
C TYR A 175 -9.11 -18.92 -12.97
N HIS A 176 -9.23 -20.03 -13.70
CA HIS A 176 -8.76 -21.34 -13.24
C HIS A 176 -7.23 -21.44 -13.30
N ASN A 177 -6.62 -20.75 -14.26
CA ASN A 177 -5.17 -20.80 -14.50
C ASN A 177 -4.42 -19.55 -13.99
N CYS A 178 -5.13 -18.46 -13.68
CA CYS A 178 -4.57 -17.26 -13.08
C CYS A 178 -4.35 -17.45 -11.57
N THR A 179 -3.21 -18.04 -11.19
CA THR A 179 -2.83 -18.23 -9.78
C THR A 179 -2.58 -16.89 -9.07
N MET A 180 -2.60 -16.91 -7.74
CA MET A 180 -2.31 -15.72 -6.92
C MET A 180 -0.96 -15.07 -7.27
N ASN A 181 0.08 -15.90 -7.49
CA ASN A 181 1.42 -15.42 -7.84
C ASN A 181 1.44 -14.76 -9.24
N LEU A 182 0.76 -15.36 -10.23
CA LEU A 182 0.65 -14.77 -11.57
C LEU A 182 -0.10 -13.43 -11.52
N TRP A 183 -1.17 -13.37 -10.72
CA TRP A 183 -1.98 -12.17 -10.57
C TRP A 183 -1.19 -11.02 -9.96
N TYR A 184 -0.57 -11.23 -8.79
CA TYR A 184 0.26 -10.21 -8.14
C TYR A 184 1.50 -9.86 -8.94
N GLY A 185 2.12 -10.84 -9.63
CA GLY A 185 3.23 -10.59 -10.53
C GLY A 185 2.87 -9.66 -11.69
N ALA A 186 1.64 -9.75 -12.21
CA ALA A 186 1.15 -8.85 -13.25
C ALA A 186 0.77 -7.46 -12.70
N LEU A 187 0.05 -7.41 -11.58
CA LEU A 187 -0.37 -6.17 -10.94
C LEU A 187 0.80 -5.31 -10.48
N GLY A 188 1.86 -5.96 -10.01
CA GLY A 188 3.07 -5.29 -9.54
C GLY A 188 3.88 -4.61 -10.63
N LYS A 189 3.65 -4.89 -11.92
CA LYS A 189 4.38 -4.21 -12.99
C LYS A 189 3.82 -2.83 -13.25
N ARG A 190 4.68 -1.82 -13.48
CA ARG A 190 4.26 -0.44 -13.83
C ARG A 190 3.24 -0.39 -14.97
N ARG A 191 3.39 -1.28 -15.95
CA ARG A 191 2.47 -1.39 -17.10
C ARG A 191 1.03 -1.75 -16.71
N SER A 192 0.79 -2.21 -15.48
CA SER A 192 -0.55 -2.47 -14.95
C SER A 192 -1.35 -1.18 -14.73
N GLY A 193 -0.66 -0.04 -14.59
CA GLY A 193 -1.25 1.25 -14.27
C GLY A 193 -1.67 1.41 -12.81
N LEU A 194 -1.36 0.44 -11.94
CA LEU A 194 -1.77 0.42 -10.53
C LEU A 194 -0.63 0.75 -9.56
N THR A 195 0.58 0.92 -10.07
CA THR A 195 1.76 1.32 -9.30
C THR A 195 2.69 2.15 -10.19
N SER A 196 3.42 3.09 -9.59
CA SER A 196 4.35 3.97 -10.31
C SER A 196 5.73 3.34 -10.52
N LEU A 197 6.09 2.34 -9.70
CA LEU A 197 7.32 1.55 -9.79
C LEU A 197 7.00 0.05 -9.84
N ASP A 198 7.96 -0.78 -10.21
CA ASP A 198 7.75 -2.24 -10.21
C ASP A 198 7.70 -2.76 -8.76
N ILE A 199 6.64 -3.47 -8.41
CA ILE A 199 6.38 -4.01 -7.07
C ILE A 199 6.44 -5.53 -7.13
N THR A 200 7.21 -6.12 -6.23
CA THR A 200 7.17 -7.55 -5.92
C THR A 200 6.38 -7.74 -4.64
N TYR A 201 5.24 -8.43 -4.70
CA TYR A 201 4.45 -8.76 -3.51
C TYR A 201 5.04 -9.99 -2.84
N GLU A 202 5.49 -9.84 -1.60
CA GLU A 202 6.13 -10.90 -0.80
C GLU A 202 5.18 -11.34 0.32
N PRO A 203 4.57 -12.54 0.25
CA PRO A 203 3.73 -13.04 1.33
C PRO A 203 4.58 -13.31 2.58
N VAL A 204 4.16 -12.77 3.73
CA VAL A 204 4.77 -13.01 5.05
C VAL A 204 3.81 -13.66 6.04
#